data_AF-A0A2V8AWR9-F1
#
_entry.id   AF-A0A2V8AWR9-F1
#
_cell.length_a   1.000
_cell.length_b   1.000
_cell.length_c   1.000
_cell.angle_alpha   90.00
_cell.angle_beta   90.00
_cell.angle_gamma   90.00
#
_symmetry.space_group_name_H-M   'P 1'
#
loop_
_entity.id
_entity.type
_entity.pdbx_description
1 polymer ?
#
loop_
_entity_poly.entity_id
_entity_poly.type
_entity_poly.pdbx_seq_one_letter_code
_entity_poly.pdbx_strand_id
1 'polypeptide(L)'
;MTAPHVVVAVVIAAASLACASQSPHRGYEYMPDMARSVPYDTFAPNPVTRNGITQQMPVAGTIPRGFLPLHYSGTAADAERAGRELFNPNAHTPTTIGQGRRLYETFCLVCHGVSGDGDGPLVPMIPNPPAYSSERVRSMPAGHLFHVITYGSGRMPSYASQIPANDRWLIVGYVDTLRTRRPEAQR
;
A
#
# COMPACT_ATOMS: atom_id res chain seq x y z
N MET A 1 -27.66 61.81 -11.38
CA MET A 1 -26.86 61.54 -10.17
C MET A 1 -27.21 60.13 -9.71
N THR A 2 -26.39 59.13 -10.06
CA THR A 2 -26.60 57.76 -9.58
C THR A 2 -26.29 57.71 -8.09
N ALA A 3 -27.23 57.19 -7.29
CA ALA A 3 -27.07 57.13 -5.84
C ALA A 3 -25.89 56.22 -5.46
N PRO A 4 -25.01 56.63 -4.53
CA PRO A 4 -23.78 55.91 -4.18
C PRO A 4 -24.03 54.46 -3.74
N HIS A 5 -25.21 54.17 -3.17
CA HIS A 5 -25.61 52.83 -2.75
C HIS A 5 -25.83 51.86 -3.92
N VAL A 6 -26.24 52.34 -5.10
CA VAL A 6 -26.44 51.50 -6.29
C VAL A 6 -25.10 51.03 -6.86
N VAL A 7 -24.09 51.91 -6.85
CA VAL A 7 -22.73 51.56 -7.31
C VAL A 7 -22.11 50.52 -6.38
N VAL A 8 -22.26 50.68 -5.06
CA VAL A 8 -21.76 49.71 -4.07
C VAL A 8 -22.44 48.35 -4.24
N ALA A 9 -23.75 48.31 -4.46
CA ALA A 9 -24.48 47.05 -4.68
C ALA A 9 -24.01 46.33 -5.96
N VAL A 10 -23.77 47.05 -7.05
CA VAL A 10 -23.27 46.48 -8.31
C VAL A 10 -21.86 45.93 -8.15
N VAL A 11 -20.97 46.64 -7.42
CA VAL A 11 -19.61 46.17 -7.15
C VAL A 11 -19.61 44.90 -6.29
N ILE A 12 -20.44 44.84 -5.25
CA ILE A 12 -20.58 43.65 -4.39
C ILE A 12 -21.11 42.45 -5.20
N ALA A 13 -22.11 42.67 -6.06
CA ALA A 13 -22.64 41.62 -6.93
C ALA A 13 -21.62 41.12 -7.97
N ALA A 14 -20.85 42.02 -8.59
CA ALA A 14 -19.80 41.63 -9.53
C ALA A 14 -18.66 40.86 -8.83
N ALA A 15 -18.28 41.27 -7.61
CA ALA A 15 -17.26 40.58 -6.83
C ALA A 15 -17.70 39.16 -6.40
N SER A 16 -18.98 38.94 -6.09
CA SER A 16 -19.48 37.61 -5.74
C SER A 16 -19.56 36.65 -6.93
N LEU A 17 -19.81 37.15 -8.14
CA LEU A 17 -19.75 36.39 -9.39
C LEU A 17 -18.30 36.02 -9.79
N ALA A 18 -17.32 36.85 -9.45
CA ALA A 18 -15.91 36.60 -9.76
C ALA A 18 -15.28 35.47 -8.94
N CYS A 19 -15.83 35.13 -7.77
CA CYS A 19 -15.30 34.07 -6.90
C CYS A 19 -15.83 32.66 -7.20
N ALA A 20 -16.63 32.48 -8.24
CA ALA A 20 -17.31 31.21 -8.54
C ALA A 20 -16.68 30.38 -9.68
N SER A 21 -15.38 30.52 -9.97
CA SER A 21 -14.76 29.75 -11.07
C SER A 21 -14.24 28.38 -10.62
N GLN A 22 -15.14 27.43 -10.35
CA GLN A 22 -14.79 26.01 -10.45
C GLN A 22 -14.84 25.61 -11.93
N SER A 23 -13.86 26.05 -12.71
CA SER A 23 -13.70 25.60 -14.09
C SER A 23 -13.18 24.15 -14.09
N PRO A 24 -13.75 23.25 -14.92
CA PRO A 24 -13.17 21.91 -15.12
C PRO A 24 -11.88 21.98 -15.94
N HIS A 25 -11.53 23.13 -16.49
CA HIS A 25 -10.32 23.35 -17.27
C HIS A 25 -9.16 23.78 -16.38
N ARG A 26 -7.96 23.31 -16.74
CA ARG A 26 -6.72 23.78 -16.13
C ARG A 26 -6.63 25.31 -16.28
N GLY A 27 -6.06 25.97 -15.27
CA GLY A 27 -5.87 27.42 -15.28
C GLY A 27 -5.01 27.88 -16.46
N TYR A 28 -5.14 29.16 -16.82
CA TYR A 28 -4.29 29.77 -17.82
C TYR A 28 -2.87 29.93 -17.28
N GLU A 29 -1.87 29.45 -18.04
CA GLU A 29 -0.45 29.58 -17.70
C GLU A 29 0.18 30.64 -18.60
N TYR A 30 0.77 31.69 -18.00
CA TYR A 30 1.56 32.70 -18.70
C TYR A 30 3.05 32.31 -18.66
N MET A 31 3.72 32.32 -19.82
CA MET A 31 5.13 31.90 -20.00
C MET A 31 5.42 30.49 -19.45
N PRO A 32 4.81 29.42 -20.01
CA PRO A 32 5.00 28.04 -19.53
C PRO A 32 6.33 27.42 -19.97
N ASP A 33 7.32 28.22 -20.34
CA ASP A 33 8.65 27.76 -20.72
C ASP A 33 9.24 26.95 -19.55
N MET A 34 9.61 25.69 -19.80
CA MET A 34 10.07 24.72 -18.80
C MET A 34 9.02 24.25 -17.77
N ALA A 35 7.75 24.65 -17.90
CA ALA A 35 6.66 24.13 -17.06
C ALA A 35 6.28 22.67 -17.40
N ARG A 36 6.76 22.17 -18.55
CA ARG A 36 6.65 20.78 -18.98
C ARG A 36 8.05 20.26 -19.25
N SER A 37 8.38 19.10 -18.70
CA SER A 37 9.67 18.47 -18.90
C SER A 37 9.82 18.01 -20.36
N VAL A 38 11.01 18.23 -20.92
CA VAL A 38 11.40 17.59 -22.19
C VAL A 38 11.52 16.06 -22.03
N PRO A 39 12.17 15.51 -20.99
CA PRO A 39 12.12 14.07 -20.75
C PRO A 39 10.74 13.63 -20.25
N TYR A 40 10.38 12.39 -20.57
CA TYR A 40 9.16 11.76 -20.06
C TYR A 40 9.34 11.40 -18.58
N ASP A 41 8.43 11.91 -17.74
CA ASP A 41 8.34 11.49 -16.35
C ASP A 41 7.85 10.03 -16.24
N THR A 42 8.15 9.39 -15.11
CA THR A 42 7.89 7.97 -14.86
C THR A 42 6.45 7.53 -15.18
N PHE A 43 5.44 8.32 -14.80
CA PHE A 43 4.03 8.04 -15.05
C PHE A 43 3.42 8.84 -16.21
N ALA A 44 4.24 9.58 -16.98
CA ALA A 44 3.76 10.34 -18.12
C ALA A 44 3.41 9.41 -19.31
N PRO A 45 2.43 9.78 -20.14
CA PRO A 45 2.20 9.10 -21.41
C PRO A 45 3.40 9.28 -22.35
N ASN A 46 3.68 8.26 -23.16
CA ASN A 46 4.81 8.27 -24.09
C ASN A 46 4.40 7.75 -25.49
N PRO A 47 4.29 8.65 -26.49
CA PRO A 47 3.84 8.29 -27.84
C PRO A 47 4.84 7.41 -28.62
N VAL A 48 6.08 7.27 -28.16
CA VAL A 48 7.11 6.42 -28.79
C VAL A 48 6.87 4.93 -28.47
N THR A 49 6.24 4.64 -27.33
CA THR A 49 5.98 3.25 -26.89
C THR A 49 4.68 2.70 -27.49
N ARG A 50 4.64 1.39 -27.75
CA ARG A 50 3.49 0.72 -28.37
C ARG A 50 2.18 0.91 -27.60
N ASN A 51 2.25 0.94 -26.27
CA ASN A 51 1.10 1.05 -25.37
C ASN A 51 0.91 2.46 -24.78
N GLY A 52 1.73 3.45 -25.19
CA GLY A 52 1.62 4.82 -24.69
C GLY A 52 2.13 5.04 -23.25
N ILE A 53 2.79 4.06 -22.62
CA ILE A 53 3.20 4.11 -21.21
C ILE A 53 4.72 4.28 -21.10
N THR A 54 5.22 5.20 -20.28
CA THR A 54 6.68 5.35 -20.07
C THR A 54 7.29 4.16 -19.33
N GLN A 55 6.64 3.66 -18.28
CA GLN A 55 7.05 2.48 -17.52
C GLN A 55 6.76 1.17 -18.27
N GLN A 56 7.70 0.76 -19.11
CA GLN A 56 7.68 -0.55 -19.76
C GLN A 56 8.04 -1.66 -18.77
N MET A 57 7.48 -2.86 -18.99
CA MET A 57 7.89 -4.03 -18.22
C MET A 57 9.33 -4.41 -18.57
N PRO A 58 10.18 -4.74 -17.58
CA PRO A 58 11.48 -5.29 -17.85
C PRO A 58 11.35 -6.67 -18.52
N VAL A 59 12.39 -7.07 -19.26
CA VAL A 59 12.45 -8.39 -19.88
C VAL A 59 12.40 -9.47 -18.81
N ALA A 60 11.58 -10.51 -19.02
CA ALA A 60 11.42 -11.62 -18.08
C ALA A 60 12.78 -12.26 -17.74
N GLY A 61 13.00 -12.55 -16.45
CA GLY A 61 14.25 -13.13 -15.94
C GLY A 61 15.36 -12.12 -15.63
N THR A 62 15.16 -10.83 -15.89
CA THR A 62 16.13 -9.79 -15.51
C THR A 62 16.19 -9.63 -14.00
N ILE A 63 17.41 -9.64 -13.44
CA ILE A 63 17.66 -9.46 -12.00
C ILE A 63 18.42 -8.14 -11.79
N PRO A 64 17.85 -7.14 -11.12
CA PRO A 64 18.56 -5.89 -10.85
C PRO A 64 19.66 -6.09 -9.80
N ARG A 65 20.67 -5.22 -9.81
CA ARG A 65 21.75 -5.24 -8.82
C ARG A 65 21.20 -5.01 -7.42
N GLY A 66 21.65 -5.82 -6.46
CA GLY A 66 21.19 -5.74 -5.06
C GLY A 66 19.82 -6.41 -4.81
N PHE A 67 19.22 -7.05 -5.81
CA PHE A 67 18.01 -7.84 -5.65
C PHE A 67 18.32 -9.33 -5.72
N LEU A 68 17.86 -10.08 -4.72
CA LEU A 68 17.93 -11.54 -4.71
C LEU A 68 16.52 -12.10 -4.96
N PRO A 69 16.27 -12.74 -6.11
CA PRO A 69 15.00 -13.40 -6.36
C PRO A 69 14.77 -14.54 -5.36
N LEU A 70 13.54 -14.66 -4.90
CA LEU A 70 13.12 -15.79 -4.08
C LEU A 70 12.84 -16.98 -4.99
N HIS A 71 13.43 -18.14 -4.68
CA HIS A 71 13.22 -19.39 -5.44
C HIS A 71 11.94 -20.12 -5.00
N TYR A 72 10.84 -19.38 -4.89
CA TYR A 72 9.52 -19.87 -4.54
C TYR A 72 8.49 -19.41 -5.58
N SER A 73 7.49 -20.25 -5.80
CA SER A 73 6.24 -19.96 -6.50
C SER A 73 5.13 -19.67 -5.50
N GLY A 74 4.00 -19.13 -5.95
CA GLY A 74 2.82 -18.88 -5.10
C GLY A 74 2.03 -20.13 -4.70
N THR A 75 2.67 -21.30 -4.62
CA THR A 75 2.02 -22.57 -4.27
C THR A 75 2.08 -22.86 -2.77
N ALA A 76 1.14 -23.65 -2.26
CA ALA A 76 1.13 -24.05 -0.86
C ALA A 76 2.37 -24.89 -0.47
N ALA A 77 2.86 -25.73 -1.39
CA ALA A 77 4.08 -26.53 -1.15
C ALA A 77 5.31 -25.63 -0.95
N ASP A 78 5.38 -24.52 -1.70
CA ASP A 78 6.45 -23.55 -1.58
C ASP A 78 6.30 -22.66 -0.35
N ALA A 79 5.08 -22.40 0.12
CA ALA A 79 4.85 -21.75 1.42
C ALA A 79 5.41 -22.60 2.58
N GLU A 80 5.16 -23.92 2.55
CA GLU A 80 5.73 -24.85 3.52
C GLU A 80 7.24 -24.94 3.42
N ARG A 81 7.79 -24.95 2.19
CA ARG A 81 9.25 -24.95 1.97
C ARG A 81 9.89 -23.67 2.49
N ALA A 82 9.32 -22.51 2.19
CA ALA A 82 9.75 -21.23 2.73
C ALA A 82 9.71 -21.21 4.26
N GLY A 83 8.72 -21.84 4.88
CA GLY A 83 8.65 -21.99 6.33
C GLY A 83 9.82 -22.77 6.96
N ARG A 84 10.45 -23.69 6.20
CA ARG A 84 11.61 -24.47 6.66
C ARG A 84 12.95 -23.79 6.35
N GLU A 85 13.02 -23.02 5.28
CA GLU A 85 14.26 -22.48 4.73
C GLU A 85 14.50 -21.01 5.06
N LEU A 86 13.43 -20.23 5.27
CA LEU A 86 13.53 -18.79 5.51
C LEU A 86 13.36 -18.46 7.00
N PHE A 87 14.21 -17.54 7.45
CA PHE A 87 14.22 -17.01 8.80
C PHE A 87 14.18 -15.49 8.75
N ASN A 88 13.55 -14.87 9.74
CA ASN A 88 13.54 -13.41 9.85
C ASN A 88 14.95 -12.93 10.20
N PRO A 89 15.63 -12.15 9.33
CA PRO A 89 16.98 -11.67 9.61
C PRO A 89 17.01 -10.53 10.62
N ASN A 90 15.85 -9.92 10.93
CA ASN A 90 15.76 -8.79 11.85
C ASN A 90 15.66 -9.25 13.30
N ALA A 91 16.39 -8.58 14.19
CA ALA A 91 16.24 -8.80 15.62
C ALA A 91 14.86 -8.34 16.11
N HIS A 92 14.24 -9.08 17.03
CA HIS A 92 12.99 -8.71 17.69
C HIS A 92 13.27 -7.65 18.77
N THR A 93 13.25 -6.37 18.38
CA THR A 93 13.50 -5.21 19.25
C THR A 93 12.28 -4.30 19.25
N PRO A 94 12.08 -3.44 20.27
CA PRO A 94 10.98 -2.48 20.27
C PRO A 94 10.93 -1.61 19.00
N THR A 95 12.10 -1.26 18.45
CA THR A 95 12.21 -0.46 17.22
C THR A 95 11.70 -1.22 15.99
N THR A 96 12.16 -2.46 15.77
CA THR A 96 11.74 -3.27 14.61
C THR A 96 10.27 -3.67 14.70
N ILE A 97 9.78 -3.98 15.91
CA ILE A 97 8.36 -4.22 16.17
C ILE A 97 7.53 -2.97 15.90
N GLY A 98 7.98 -1.78 16.33
CA GLY A 98 7.31 -0.52 16.06
C GLY A 98 7.23 -0.16 14.57
N GLN A 99 8.28 -0.47 13.79
CA GLN A 99 8.26 -0.35 12.33
C GLN A 99 7.27 -1.34 11.69
N GLY A 100 7.33 -2.61 12.10
CA GLY A 100 6.40 -3.65 11.64
C GLY A 100 4.94 -3.30 11.93
N ARG A 101 4.65 -2.71 13.09
CA ARG A 101 3.33 -2.22 13.46
C ARG A 101 2.80 -1.17 12.49
N ARG A 102 3.59 -0.15 12.16
CA ARG A 102 3.17 0.91 11.21
C ARG A 102 2.86 0.34 9.83
N LEU A 103 3.69 -0.60 9.37
CA LEU A 103 3.48 -1.29 8.10
C LEU A 103 2.21 -2.14 8.14
N TYR A 104 1.99 -2.90 9.22
CA TYR A 104 0.78 -3.68 9.43
C TYR A 104 -0.49 -2.82 9.45
N GLU A 105 -0.47 -1.71 10.18
CA GLU A 105 -1.59 -0.75 10.25
C GLU A 105 -1.90 -0.13 8.88
N THR A 106 -0.90 0.00 8.00
CA THR A 106 -1.04 0.54 6.64
C THR A 106 -1.61 -0.49 5.66
N PHE A 107 -1.10 -1.73 5.68
CA PHE A 107 -1.36 -2.71 4.61
C PHE A 107 -2.27 -3.88 5.03
N CYS A 108 -2.27 -4.27 6.30
CA CYS A 108 -2.85 -5.53 6.75
C CYS A 108 -4.11 -5.34 7.60
N LEU A 109 -4.15 -4.29 8.43
CA LEU A 109 -5.23 -3.99 9.38
C LEU A 109 -6.61 -3.93 8.72
N VAL A 110 -6.68 -3.41 7.49
CA VAL A 110 -7.93 -3.22 6.76
C VAL A 110 -8.73 -4.52 6.55
N CYS A 111 -8.02 -5.67 6.52
CA CYS A 111 -8.63 -7.00 6.44
C CYS A 111 -8.48 -7.79 7.74
N HIS A 112 -7.31 -7.74 8.38
CA HIS A 112 -6.98 -8.59 9.54
C HIS A 112 -7.39 -7.99 10.89
N GLY A 113 -7.71 -6.69 10.96
CA GLY A 113 -8.08 -5.99 12.19
C GLY A 113 -6.88 -5.58 13.04
N VAL A 114 -7.13 -4.82 14.11
CA VAL A 114 -6.07 -4.28 14.99
C VAL A 114 -5.35 -5.39 15.76
N SER A 115 -6.12 -6.36 16.26
CA SER A 115 -5.60 -7.51 17.02
C SER A 115 -5.20 -8.70 16.14
N GLY A 116 -5.51 -8.65 14.84
CA GLY A 116 -5.27 -9.77 13.93
C GLY A 116 -6.33 -10.86 14.01
N ASP A 117 -7.53 -10.57 14.53
CA ASP A 117 -8.60 -11.55 14.72
C ASP A 117 -9.49 -11.74 13.48
N GLY A 118 -9.15 -11.09 12.36
CA GLY A 118 -9.96 -11.16 11.15
C GLY A 118 -11.25 -10.34 11.29
N ASP A 119 -11.17 -9.19 11.94
CA ASP A 119 -12.29 -8.29 12.18
C ASP A 119 -12.05 -6.91 11.56
N GLY A 120 -11.23 -6.87 10.50
CA GLY A 120 -10.95 -5.65 9.75
C GLY A 120 -12.21 -5.06 9.10
N PRO A 121 -12.21 -3.74 8.79
CA PRO A 121 -13.36 -3.04 8.24
C PRO A 121 -13.88 -3.60 6.91
N LEU A 122 -13.07 -4.38 6.16
CA LEU A 122 -13.52 -5.02 4.91
C LEU A 122 -14.21 -6.37 5.09
N VAL A 123 -14.15 -6.98 6.28
CA VAL A 123 -14.73 -8.32 6.54
C VAL A 123 -16.22 -8.44 6.21
N PRO A 124 -17.07 -7.40 6.31
CA PRO A 124 -18.45 -7.49 5.82
C PRO A 124 -18.57 -7.74 4.31
N MET A 125 -17.51 -7.49 3.53
CA MET A 125 -17.50 -7.59 2.06
C MET A 125 -16.60 -8.72 1.53
N ILE A 126 -15.76 -9.33 2.37
CA ILE A 126 -14.83 -10.38 1.98
C ILE A 126 -14.88 -11.55 2.96
N PRO A 127 -14.51 -12.78 2.54
CA PRO A 127 -14.29 -13.87 3.48
C PRO A 127 -13.25 -13.48 4.53
N ASN A 128 -13.58 -13.80 5.78
CA ASN A 128 -12.77 -13.43 6.92
C ASN A 128 -11.35 -14.09 6.83
N PRO A 129 -10.26 -13.32 6.94
CA PRO A 129 -8.94 -13.89 7.18
C PRO A 129 -8.88 -14.75 8.46
N PRO A 130 -8.00 -15.76 8.54
CA PRO A 130 -7.84 -16.53 9.76
C PRO A 130 -7.31 -15.64 10.88
N ALA A 131 -7.91 -15.75 12.07
CA ALA A 131 -7.43 -15.09 13.27
C ALA A 131 -5.99 -15.57 13.59
N TYR A 132 -5.10 -14.63 13.94
CA TYR A 132 -3.71 -14.95 14.30
C TYR A 132 -3.60 -15.73 15.61
N SER A 133 -4.63 -15.65 16.45
CA SER A 133 -4.79 -16.45 17.66
C SER A 133 -5.15 -17.91 17.40
N SER A 134 -5.54 -18.28 16.16
CA SER A 134 -5.86 -19.67 15.80
C SER A 134 -4.63 -20.57 15.79
N GLU A 135 -4.80 -21.84 16.18
CA GLU A 135 -3.71 -22.82 16.24
C GLU A 135 -2.98 -22.97 14.89
N ARG A 136 -3.75 -22.91 13.80
CA ARG A 136 -3.21 -22.97 12.44
C ARG A 136 -2.21 -21.85 12.17
N VAL A 137 -2.50 -20.61 12.57
CA VAL A 137 -1.61 -19.46 12.30
C VAL A 137 -0.47 -19.42 13.33
N ARG A 138 -0.73 -19.78 14.58
CA ARG A 138 0.30 -19.85 15.63
C ARG A 138 1.41 -20.84 15.31
N SER A 139 1.07 -21.95 14.67
CA SER A 139 2.03 -22.99 14.24
C SER A 139 2.75 -22.67 12.93
N MET A 140 2.39 -21.60 12.22
CA MET A 140 3.08 -21.23 10.98
C MET A 140 4.48 -20.66 11.27
N PRO A 141 5.52 -21.18 10.61
CA PRO A 141 6.86 -20.60 10.68
C PRO A 141 6.91 -19.20 10.05
N ALA A 142 7.84 -18.36 10.52
CA ALA A 142 8.02 -16.99 10.02
C ALA A 142 8.21 -16.93 8.49
N GLY A 143 8.95 -17.89 7.93
CA GLY A 143 9.14 -18.02 6.48
C GLY A 143 7.86 -18.30 5.69
N HIS A 144 6.91 -19.04 6.28
CA HIS A 144 5.59 -19.29 5.67
C HIS A 144 4.80 -17.97 5.63
N LEU A 145 4.77 -17.21 6.72
CA LEU A 145 4.09 -15.91 6.77
C LEU A 145 4.69 -14.93 5.75
N PHE A 146 6.02 -14.88 5.65
CA PHE A 146 6.71 -14.06 4.65
C PHE A 146 6.34 -14.45 3.22
N HIS A 147 6.22 -15.76 2.94
CA HIS A 147 5.77 -16.27 1.64
C HIS A 147 4.34 -15.83 1.33
N VAL A 148 3.42 -15.96 2.28
CA VAL A 148 2.02 -15.53 2.13
C VAL A 148 1.91 -14.04 1.82
N ILE A 149 2.70 -13.17 2.48
CA ILE A 149 2.72 -11.74 2.15
C ILE A 149 3.29 -11.51 0.74
N THR A 150 4.31 -12.28 0.36
CA THR A 150 4.99 -12.13 -0.93
C THR A 150 4.14 -12.59 -2.11
N TYR A 151 3.49 -13.74 -2.02
CA TYR A 151 2.79 -14.35 -3.16
C TYR A 151 1.26 -14.35 -3.03
N GLY A 152 0.73 -14.02 -1.85
CA GLY A 152 -0.68 -14.17 -1.53
C GLY A 152 -1.02 -15.60 -1.08
N SER A 153 -2.24 -15.78 -0.59
CA SER A 153 -2.79 -17.08 -0.21
C SER A 153 -4.31 -17.05 -0.22
N GLY A 154 -4.92 -17.97 -0.96
CA GLY A 154 -6.37 -17.99 -1.15
C GLY A 154 -6.89 -16.67 -1.74
N ARG A 155 -7.56 -15.87 -0.92
CA ARG A 155 -8.10 -14.55 -1.32
C ARG A 155 -7.20 -13.37 -0.95
N MET A 156 -6.12 -13.62 -0.20
CA MET A 156 -5.13 -12.59 0.10
C MET A 156 -4.28 -12.34 -1.15
N PRO A 157 -4.21 -11.09 -1.65
CA PRO A 157 -3.37 -10.75 -2.80
C PRO A 157 -1.88 -10.77 -2.44
N SER A 158 -1.03 -10.76 -3.47
CA SER A 158 0.40 -10.50 -3.30
C SER A 158 0.65 -9.04 -2.93
N TYR A 159 1.53 -8.81 -1.96
CA TYR A 159 2.03 -7.48 -1.60
C TYR A 159 3.47 -7.24 -2.09
N ALA A 160 4.02 -8.12 -2.94
CA ALA A 160 5.43 -8.03 -3.36
C ALA A 160 5.78 -6.75 -4.13
N SER A 161 4.82 -6.16 -4.84
CA SER A 161 4.99 -4.92 -5.59
C SER A 161 4.92 -3.66 -4.74
N GLN A 162 4.33 -3.74 -3.54
CA GLN A 162 4.07 -2.59 -2.67
C GLN A 162 5.01 -2.55 -1.47
N ILE A 163 5.36 -3.71 -0.92
CA ILE A 163 6.11 -3.84 0.33
C ILE A 163 7.47 -4.49 0.04
N PRO A 164 8.61 -3.82 0.25
CA PRO A 164 9.94 -4.41 0.09
C PRO A 164 10.16 -5.65 0.98
N ALA A 165 11.09 -6.53 0.59
CA ALA A 165 11.33 -7.77 1.34
C ALA A 165 11.69 -7.54 2.82
N ASN A 166 12.53 -6.54 3.13
CA ASN A 166 12.86 -6.22 4.52
C ASN A 166 11.61 -5.82 5.33
N ASP A 167 10.74 -5.01 4.73
CA ASP A 167 9.53 -4.51 5.38
C ASP A 167 8.51 -5.63 5.61
N ARG A 168 8.43 -6.60 4.69
CA ARG A 168 7.64 -7.82 4.90
C ARG A 168 8.14 -8.61 6.11
N TRP A 169 9.45 -8.69 6.33
CA TRP A 169 10.02 -9.31 7.54
C TRP A 169 9.71 -8.54 8.82
N LEU A 170 9.68 -7.21 8.78
CA LEU A 170 9.26 -6.39 9.91
C LEU A 170 7.77 -6.62 10.25
N ILE A 171 6.91 -6.74 9.24
CA ILE A 171 5.50 -7.11 9.42
C ILE A 171 5.39 -8.49 10.10
N VAL A 172 6.12 -9.49 9.60
CA VAL A 172 6.14 -10.83 10.22
C VAL A 172 6.54 -10.77 11.69
N GLY A 173 7.57 -9.97 12.02
CA GLY A 173 7.99 -9.75 13.40
C GLY A 173 6.89 -9.14 14.29
N TYR A 174 6.07 -8.23 13.75
CA TYR A 174 4.91 -7.68 14.47
C TYR A 174 3.77 -8.70 14.60
N VAL A 175 3.46 -9.45 13.54
CA VAL A 175 2.45 -10.53 13.57
C VAL A 175 2.81 -11.59 14.62
N ASP A 176 4.09 -11.87 14.81
CA ASP A 176 4.57 -12.75 15.87
C ASP A 176 4.22 -12.25 17.29
N THR A 177 4.09 -10.94 17.49
CA THR A 177 3.61 -10.39 18.77
C THR A 177 2.10 -10.58 18.93
N LEU A 178 1.33 -10.45 17.85
CA LEU A 178 -0.13 -10.61 17.87
C LEU A 178 -0.54 -12.07 18.13
N ARG A 179 0.12 -13.05 17.50
CA ARG A 179 -0.18 -14.49 17.69
C ARG A 179 0.06 -15.00 19.11
N THR A 180 0.96 -14.33 19.86
CA THR A 180 1.32 -14.71 21.24
C THR A 180 0.47 -14.02 22.30
N ARG A 181 -0.33 -13.03 21.91
CA ARG A 181 -1.25 -12.35 22.82
C ARG A 181 -2.29 -13.36 23.31
N ARG A 182 -2.51 -13.40 24.63
CA ARG A 182 -3.67 -14.13 25.18
C ARG A 182 -4.93 -13.38 24.73
N PRO A 183 -6.01 -14.08 24.35
CA PRO A 183 -7.28 -13.41 24.09
C PRO A 183 -7.65 -12.59 25.33
N GLU A 184 -7.74 -11.27 25.19
CA GLU A 184 -8.37 -10.45 26.22
C GLU A 184 -9.84 -10.87 26.24
N ALA A 185 -10.29 -11.43 27.35
CA ALA A 185 -11.70 -11.75 27.55
C ALA A 185 -12.49 -10.46 27.30
N GLN A 186 -13.29 -10.45 26.23
CA GLN A 186 -14.21 -9.38 25.90
C GLN A 186 -15.04 -9.07 27.15
N ARG A 187 -14.81 -7.89 27.75
CA ARG A 187 -15.68 -7.32 28.78
C ARG A 187 -16.76 -6.48 28.12
#